data_AF-A0A383EQG0-F1
#
_entry.id   AF-A0A383EQG0-F1
#
_cell.length_a   1.000
_cell.length_b   1.000
_cell.length_c   1.000
_cell.angle_alpha   90.00
_cell.angle_beta   90.00
_cell.angle_gamma   90.00
#
_symmetry.space_group_name_H-M   'P 1'
#
loop_
_entity.id
_entity.type
_entity.pdbx_description
1 polymer ?
#
loop_
_entity_poly.entity_id
_entity_poly.type
_entity_poly.pdbx_seq_one_letter_code
_entity_poly.pdbx_strand_id
1 'polypeptide(L)'
;KKILLNSAYGALANQHFRYYSLEMAEGITTSGQLAIRWIDKSINTYINNLLHTKDIDYVVASDTDSIYITFDRLVSQVFKEAGDSKQTSKIITFLDKISKDKIEPYIDSCYQNLHSYVNSYAQKMQMGREVIADKGIWTAKKRYILNVYDSEGVKYKEPKLKIMGIESVRSSTPEWCRDKIRELIGVIINTDEATVMQSILEYREKFTALSFDQIAFPRSVHGIEKYSS
;
A
#
# COMPACT_ATOMS: atom_id res chain seq x y z
N LYS A 1 -7.18 -10.79 -18.14
CA LYS A 1 -8.11 -11.65 -17.35
C LYS A 1 -8.55 -10.99 -16.04
N LYS A 2 -7.65 -10.43 -15.20
CA LYS A 2 -8.00 -9.76 -13.92
C LYS A 2 -9.13 -8.70 -14.02
N ILE A 3 -9.02 -7.77 -14.98
CA ILE A 3 -10.04 -6.72 -15.17
C ILE A 3 -11.43 -7.31 -15.41
N LEU A 4 -11.54 -8.29 -16.32
CA LEU A 4 -12.81 -8.93 -16.64
C LEU A 4 -13.45 -9.64 -15.44
N LEU A 5 -12.65 -10.33 -14.61
CA LEU A 5 -13.15 -11.01 -13.41
C LEU A 5 -13.65 -10.00 -12.37
N ASN A 6 -12.92 -8.90 -12.16
CA ASN A 6 -13.36 -7.83 -11.27
C ASN A 6 -14.61 -7.11 -11.81
N SER A 7 -14.70 -6.91 -13.13
CA SER A 7 -15.89 -6.39 -13.79
C SER A 7 -17.07 -7.34 -13.66
N ALA A 8 -16.87 -8.66 -13.66
CA ALA A 8 -17.94 -9.63 -13.47
C ALA A 8 -18.56 -9.50 -12.06
N TYR A 9 -17.74 -9.31 -11.02
CA TYR A 9 -18.23 -8.95 -9.69
C TYR A 9 -19.01 -7.62 -9.73
N GLY A 10 -18.46 -6.57 -10.33
CA GLY A 10 -19.13 -5.27 -10.43
C GLY A 10 -20.45 -5.32 -11.21
N ALA A 11 -20.55 -6.21 -12.20
CA ALA A 11 -21.75 -6.41 -13.00
C ALA A 11 -22.92 -6.97 -12.19
N LEU A 12 -22.67 -7.73 -11.11
CA LEU A 12 -23.72 -8.20 -10.19
C LEU A 12 -24.48 -7.04 -9.54
N ALA A 13 -23.84 -5.88 -9.38
CA ALA A 13 -24.45 -4.65 -8.86
C ALA A 13 -25.02 -3.72 -9.96
N ASN A 14 -24.97 -4.12 -11.23
CA ASN A 14 -25.52 -3.34 -12.34
C ASN A 14 -26.90 -3.87 -12.77
N GLN A 15 -27.94 -3.05 -12.61
CA GLN A 15 -29.34 -3.39 -12.94
C GLN A 15 -29.57 -3.86 -14.39
N HIS A 16 -28.66 -3.53 -15.32
CA HIS A 16 -28.72 -3.94 -16.72
C HIS A 16 -28.06 -5.30 -17.00
N PHE A 17 -27.38 -5.88 -16.01
CA PHE A 17 -26.75 -7.18 -16.14
C PHE A 17 -27.78 -8.30 -15.96
N ARG A 18 -27.72 -9.32 -16.83
CA ARG A 18 -28.68 -10.45 -16.82
C ARG A 18 -28.76 -11.15 -15.46
N TYR A 19 -27.64 -11.25 -14.74
CA TYR A 19 -27.55 -11.88 -13.43
C TYR A 19 -27.39 -10.85 -12.30
N TYR A 20 -28.01 -9.68 -12.44
CA TYR A 20 -28.04 -8.66 -11.40
C TYR A 20 -28.59 -9.24 -10.08
N SER A 21 -27.83 -9.09 -9.00
CA SER A 21 -28.21 -9.44 -7.64
C SER A 21 -27.37 -8.63 -6.66
N LEU A 22 -28.02 -7.73 -5.92
CA LEU A 22 -27.39 -6.95 -4.87
C LEU A 22 -26.91 -7.84 -3.73
N GLU A 23 -27.66 -8.90 -3.40
CA GLU A 23 -27.33 -9.84 -2.33
C GLU A 23 -26.00 -10.54 -2.62
N MET A 24 -25.77 -10.96 -3.87
CA MET A 24 -24.49 -11.56 -4.27
C MET A 24 -23.35 -10.53 -4.21
N ALA A 25 -23.58 -9.30 -4.69
CA ALA A 25 -22.58 -8.24 -4.65
C ALA A 25 -22.19 -7.85 -3.20
N GLU A 26 -23.19 -7.71 -2.32
CA GLU A 26 -23.02 -7.44 -0.89
C GLU A 26 -22.36 -8.62 -0.17
N GLY A 27 -22.73 -9.85 -0.52
CA GLY A 27 -22.10 -11.06 0.00
C GLY A 27 -20.59 -11.06 -0.27
N ILE A 28 -20.17 -10.72 -1.50
CA ILE A 28 -18.76 -10.62 -1.88
C ILE A 28 -18.04 -9.50 -1.11
N THR A 29 -18.61 -8.30 -1.06
CA THR A 29 -17.95 -7.16 -0.40
C THR A 29 -17.85 -7.33 1.11
N THR A 30 -18.91 -7.81 1.75
CA THR A 30 -18.95 -8.05 3.20
C THR A 30 -18.01 -9.18 3.60
N SER A 31 -17.93 -10.25 2.81
CA SER A 31 -16.97 -11.34 3.07
C SER A 31 -15.53 -10.89 2.88
N GLY A 32 -15.23 -10.01 1.93
CA GLY A 32 -13.92 -9.37 1.81
C GLY A 32 -13.55 -8.52 3.02
N GLN A 33 -14.48 -7.70 3.53
CA GLN A 33 -14.28 -6.92 4.75
C GLN A 33 -14.05 -7.80 5.98
N LEU A 34 -14.78 -8.92 6.10
CA LEU A 34 -14.57 -9.89 7.16
C LEU A 34 -13.18 -10.51 7.05
N ALA A 35 -12.78 -10.98 5.87
CA ALA A 35 -11.50 -11.63 5.65
C ALA A 35 -10.32 -10.73 6.02
N ILE A 36 -10.34 -9.46 5.61
CA ILE A 36 -9.23 -8.54 5.89
C ILE A 36 -9.15 -8.17 7.38
N ARG A 37 -10.30 -7.94 8.05
CA ARG A 37 -10.33 -7.68 9.50
C ARG A 37 -9.94 -8.89 10.33
N TRP A 38 -10.28 -10.08 9.84
CA TRP A 38 -9.90 -11.34 10.47
C TRP A 38 -8.38 -11.50 10.48
N ILE A 39 -7.74 -11.31 9.32
CA ILE A 39 -6.29 -11.50 9.23
C ILE A 39 -5.50 -10.40 9.95
N ASP A 40 -5.98 -9.15 9.89
CA ASP A 40 -5.42 -8.03 10.66
C ASP A 40 -5.33 -8.40 12.15
N LYS A 41 -6.47 -8.77 12.75
CA LYS A 41 -6.52 -9.15 14.17
C LYS A 41 -5.64 -10.35 14.51
N SER A 42 -5.64 -11.37 13.65
CA SER A 42 -4.84 -12.58 13.85
C SER A 42 -3.34 -12.28 13.79
N ILE A 43 -2.89 -11.48 12.83
CA ILE A 43 -1.48 -11.08 12.69
C ILE A 43 -1.04 -10.22 13.86
N ASN A 44 -1.87 -9.26 14.27
CA ASN A 44 -1.60 -8.45 15.46
C ASN A 44 -1.41 -9.35 16.70
N THR A 45 -2.30 -10.32 16.90
CA THR A 45 -2.19 -11.28 18.01
C THR A 45 -0.92 -12.13 17.92
N TYR A 46 -0.60 -12.64 16.72
CA TYR A 46 0.57 -13.48 16.48
C TYR A 46 1.87 -12.74 16.79
N ILE A 47 2.03 -11.51 16.29
CA ILE A 47 3.27 -10.74 16.47
C ILE A 47 3.40 -10.27 17.93
N ASN A 48 2.30 -9.89 18.60
CA ASN A 48 2.36 -9.58 20.03
C ASN A 48 2.85 -10.78 20.86
N ASN A 49 2.33 -11.97 20.57
CA ASN A 49 2.77 -13.20 21.25
C ASN A 49 4.24 -13.53 20.95
N LEU A 50 4.67 -13.37 19.68
CA LEU A 50 6.04 -13.62 19.26
C LEU A 50 7.04 -12.68 19.93
N LEU A 51 6.70 -11.40 20.10
CA LEU A 51 7.58 -10.37 20.64
C LEU A 51 7.37 -10.12 22.14
N HIS A 52 6.52 -10.92 22.79
CA HIS A 52 6.13 -10.76 24.20
C HIS A 52 5.65 -9.34 24.53
N THR A 53 4.89 -8.76 23.60
CA THR A 53 4.26 -7.45 23.74
C THR A 53 2.76 -7.62 23.97
N LYS A 54 2.11 -6.56 24.43
CA LYS A 54 0.69 -6.56 24.73
C LYS A 54 0.05 -5.33 24.10
N ASP A 55 -1.05 -5.56 23.37
CA ASP A 55 -1.88 -4.52 22.77
C ASP A 55 -1.12 -3.53 21.86
N ILE A 56 -0.02 -3.97 21.23
CA ILE A 56 0.69 -3.19 20.22
C ILE A 56 0.08 -3.44 18.85
N ASP A 57 -0.19 -2.38 18.11
CA ASP A 57 -0.64 -2.48 16.72
C ASP A 57 0.57 -2.61 15.77
N TYR A 58 0.78 -3.82 15.26
CA TYR A 58 1.77 -4.14 14.25
C TYR A 58 1.22 -3.98 12.83
N VAL A 59 -0.11 -3.96 12.64
CA VAL A 59 -0.73 -3.74 11.32
C VAL A 59 -0.99 -2.24 11.16
N VAL A 60 -0.02 -1.52 10.62
CA VAL A 60 -0.06 -0.04 10.53
C VAL A 60 -1.10 0.50 9.55
N ALA A 61 -1.51 -0.32 8.58
CA ALA A 61 -2.55 0.02 7.62
C ALA A 61 -3.19 -1.22 7.01
N SER A 62 -4.41 -1.07 6.52
CA SER A 62 -5.10 -2.05 5.70
C SER A 62 -5.80 -1.36 4.54
N ASP A 63 -5.68 -1.93 3.33
CA ASP A 63 -6.37 -1.46 2.13
C ASP A 63 -6.97 -2.63 1.35
N THR A 64 -8.29 -2.78 1.47
CA THR A 64 -9.16 -3.71 0.74
C THR A 64 -8.80 -5.19 0.89
N ASP A 65 -7.69 -5.62 0.31
CA ASP A 65 -7.17 -6.98 0.25
C ASP A 65 -5.72 -7.09 0.78
N SER A 66 -5.15 -5.99 1.28
CA SER A 66 -3.78 -5.91 1.78
C SER A 66 -3.69 -5.40 3.22
N ILE A 67 -2.67 -5.87 3.94
CA ILE A 67 -2.26 -5.38 5.26
C ILE A 67 -0.80 -4.95 5.21
N TYR A 68 -0.46 -3.92 5.97
CA TYR A 68 0.90 -3.40 6.10
C TYR A 68 1.38 -3.64 7.52
N ILE A 69 2.47 -4.39 7.66
CA ILE A 69 2.98 -4.86 8.95
C ILE A 69 4.31 -4.16 9.25
N THR A 70 4.46 -3.58 10.44
CA THR A 70 5.77 -3.11 10.93
C THR A 70 6.52 -4.24 11.62
N PHE A 71 7.78 -4.43 11.22
CA PHE A 71 8.71 -5.36 11.86
C PHE A 71 9.84 -4.64 12.62
N ASP A 72 9.71 -3.33 12.89
CA ASP A 72 10.77 -2.51 13.49
C ASP A 72 11.29 -3.09 14.82
N ARG A 73 10.37 -3.58 15.67
CA ARG A 73 10.72 -4.23 16.94
C ARG A 73 11.44 -5.56 16.75
N LEU A 74 11.01 -6.37 15.78
CA LEU A 74 11.65 -7.64 15.48
C LEU A 74 13.06 -7.41 14.93
N VAL A 75 13.19 -6.47 13.99
CA VAL A 75 14.47 -6.12 13.37
C VAL A 75 15.44 -5.55 14.41
N SER A 76 15.01 -4.63 15.27
CA SER A 76 15.88 -4.06 16.31
C SER A 76 16.32 -5.05 17.39
N GLN A 77 15.53 -6.10 17.68
CA GLN A 77 15.94 -7.17 18.60
C GLN A 77 16.99 -8.10 17.98
N VAL A 78 16.87 -8.41 16.69
CA VAL A 78 17.76 -9.34 15.97
C VAL A 78 19.05 -8.65 15.50
N PHE A 79 18.93 -7.41 15.02
CA PHE A 79 20.02 -6.62 14.46
C PHE A 79 20.31 -5.44 15.39
N LYS A 80 21.14 -5.69 16.41
CA LYS A 80 21.47 -4.71 17.47
C LYS A 80 22.47 -3.62 17.06
N GLU A 81 23.25 -3.85 16.01
CA GLU A 81 24.24 -2.89 15.50
C GLU A 81 23.64 -2.14 14.33
N ALA A 82 23.80 -0.81 14.26
CA ALA A 82 23.31 0.00 13.15
C ALA A 82 24.43 0.34 12.17
N GLY A 83 24.17 0.21 10.86
CA GLY A 83 24.73 1.14 9.89
C GLY A 83 25.69 0.59 8.83
N ASP A 84 25.31 -0.47 8.09
CA ASP A 84 25.94 -0.75 6.79
C ASP A 84 24.90 -1.21 5.75
N SER A 85 25.14 -0.87 4.48
CA SER A 85 24.43 -1.41 3.30
C SER A 85 24.32 -2.95 3.30
N LYS A 86 25.37 -3.64 3.79
CA LYS A 86 25.37 -5.09 3.99
C LYS A 86 24.32 -5.55 5.00
N GLN A 87 23.99 -4.71 5.97
CA GLN A 87 22.95 -4.99 6.96
C GLN A 87 21.55 -4.88 6.35
N THR A 88 21.29 -3.89 5.50
CA THR A 88 20.00 -3.75 4.81
C THR A 88 19.67 -4.99 3.99
N SER A 89 20.62 -5.50 3.20
CA SER A 89 20.43 -6.73 2.40
C SER A 89 20.17 -7.97 3.28
N LYS A 90 20.86 -8.06 4.44
CA LYS A 90 20.62 -9.12 5.43
C LYS A 90 19.23 -9.02 6.04
N ILE A 91 18.78 -7.81 6.41
CA ILE A 91 17.44 -7.56 6.95
C ILE A 91 16.38 -7.94 5.93
N ILE A 92 16.51 -7.52 4.67
CA ILE A 92 15.57 -7.89 3.60
C ILE A 92 15.48 -9.41 3.44
N THR A 93 16.62 -10.09 3.40
CA THR A 93 16.65 -11.56 3.27
C THR A 93 16.05 -12.26 4.49
N PHE A 94 16.28 -11.70 5.69
CA PHE A 94 15.67 -12.18 6.93
C PHE A 94 14.15 -12.02 6.92
N LEU A 95 13.64 -10.84 6.53
CA LEU A 95 12.21 -10.55 6.45
C LEU A 95 11.52 -11.40 5.38
N ASP A 96 12.15 -11.59 4.22
CA ASP A 96 11.64 -12.48 3.17
C ASP A 96 11.50 -13.92 3.69
N LYS A 97 12.54 -14.42 4.37
CA LYS A 97 12.54 -15.75 4.95
C LYS A 97 11.47 -15.92 6.04
N ILE A 98 11.36 -14.97 6.98
CA ILE A 98 10.33 -15.04 8.03
C ILE A 98 8.93 -14.96 7.44
N SER A 99 8.74 -14.09 6.42
CA SER A 99 7.46 -13.97 5.76
C SER A 99 7.02 -15.30 5.17
N LYS A 100 7.92 -15.98 4.45
CA LYS A 100 7.65 -17.27 3.81
C LYS A 100 7.55 -18.45 4.79
N ASP A 101 8.45 -18.53 5.76
CA ASP A 101 8.58 -19.72 6.62
C ASP A 101 7.65 -19.69 7.84
N LYS A 102 7.17 -18.50 8.24
CA LYS A 102 6.40 -18.31 9.48
C LYS A 102 5.10 -17.55 9.27
N ILE A 103 5.15 -16.39 8.61
CA ILE A 103 3.97 -15.52 8.49
C ILE A 103 2.95 -16.11 7.52
N GLU A 104 3.35 -16.48 6.30
CA GLU A 104 2.45 -17.07 5.29
C GLU A 104 1.77 -18.37 5.78
N PRO A 105 2.48 -19.36 6.36
CA PRO A 105 1.83 -20.53 6.93
C PRO A 105 0.83 -20.22 8.06
N TYR A 106 1.13 -19.20 8.88
CA TYR A 106 0.20 -18.74 9.90
C TYR A 106 -1.05 -18.10 9.28
N ILE A 107 -0.87 -17.26 8.26
CA ILE A 107 -1.99 -16.66 7.51
C ILE A 107 -2.87 -17.74 6.87
N ASP A 108 -2.26 -18.75 6.26
CA ASP A 108 -2.98 -19.88 5.68
C ASP A 108 -3.82 -20.59 6.73
N SER A 109 -3.25 -20.87 7.91
CA SER A 109 -3.99 -21.47 9.02
C SER A 109 -5.16 -20.59 9.50
N CYS A 110 -4.98 -19.27 9.50
CA CYS A 110 -6.04 -18.33 9.87
C CYS A 110 -7.20 -18.36 8.88
N TYR A 111 -6.91 -18.46 7.58
CA TYR A 111 -7.95 -18.58 6.57
C TYR A 111 -8.58 -19.97 6.48
N GLN A 112 -7.88 -21.04 6.87
CA GLN A 112 -8.49 -22.35 7.09
C GLN A 112 -9.48 -22.31 8.26
N ASN A 113 -9.11 -21.64 9.35
CA ASN A 113 -10.03 -21.43 10.48
C ASN A 113 -11.24 -20.59 10.07
N LEU A 114 -11.04 -19.53 9.28
CA LEU A 114 -12.14 -18.73 8.75
C LEU A 114 -13.06 -19.56 7.85
N HIS A 115 -12.50 -20.39 6.97
CA HIS A 115 -13.26 -21.31 6.11
C HIS A 115 -14.16 -22.24 6.94
N SER A 116 -13.61 -22.86 7.98
CA SER A 116 -14.38 -23.69 8.92
C SER A 116 -15.46 -22.89 9.67
N TYR A 117 -15.14 -21.67 10.09
CA TYR A 117 -16.07 -20.80 10.84
C TYR A 117 -17.29 -20.39 10.00
N VAL A 118 -17.08 -20.01 8.73
CA VAL A 118 -18.17 -19.60 7.84
C VAL A 118 -18.76 -20.76 7.03
N ASN A 119 -18.19 -21.96 7.16
CA ASN A 119 -18.53 -23.15 6.38
C ASN A 119 -18.60 -22.87 4.86
N SER A 120 -17.58 -22.18 4.32
CA SER A 120 -17.58 -21.82 2.90
C SER A 120 -17.37 -23.04 2.00
N TYR A 121 -17.76 -22.96 0.73
CA TYR A 121 -17.62 -24.06 -0.22
C TYR A 121 -16.18 -24.57 -0.37
N ALA A 122 -15.20 -23.66 -0.37
CA ALA A 122 -13.79 -24.00 -0.42
C ALA A 122 -12.93 -22.86 0.15
N GLN A 123 -11.80 -23.21 0.75
CA GLN A 123 -10.77 -22.23 1.10
C GLN A 123 -10.02 -21.81 -0.18
N LYS A 124 -10.08 -20.51 -0.50
CA LYS A 124 -9.39 -19.88 -1.65
C LYS A 124 -8.67 -18.58 -1.29
N MET A 125 -8.63 -18.22 -0.01
CA MET A 125 -7.96 -17.01 0.45
C MET A 125 -6.46 -17.29 0.56
N GLN A 126 -5.69 -16.78 -0.38
CA GLN A 126 -4.24 -16.92 -0.41
C GLN A 126 -3.63 -15.54 -0.33
N MET A 127 -2.84 -15.30 0.71
CA MET A 127 -2.19 -14.02 0.95
C MET A 127 -0.71 -14.27 1.14
N GLY A 128 0.07 -13.83 0.16
CA GLY A 128 1.52 -13.87 0.19
C GLY A 128 2.10 -12.49 0.45
N ARG A 129 3.38 -12.46 0.81
CA ARG A 129 4.14 -11.22 0.99
C ARG A 129 4.25 -10.48 -0.35
N GLU A 130 3.79 -9.23 -0.40
CA GLU A 130 3.86 -8.42 -1.63
C GLU A 130 5.15 -7.58 -1.69
N VAL A 131 5.44 -6.80 -0.65
CA VAL A 131 6.55 -5.84 -0.63
C VAL A 131 7.35 -5.88 0.67
N ILE A 132 8.64 -5.56 0.59
CA ILE A 132 9.51 -5.23 1.73
C ILE A 132 10.00 -3.81 1.54
N ALA A 133 9.73 -2.94 2.52
CA ALA A 133 10.15 -1.54 2.53
C ALA A 133 10.82 -1.21 3.87
N ASP A 134 11.83 -0.33 3.85
CA ASP A 134 12.47 0.17 5.08
C ASP A 134 11.68 1.32 5.70
N LYS A 135 11.00 2.12 4.86
CA LYS A 135 10.23 3.31 5.26
C LYS A 135 8.87 3.31 4.59
N GLY A 136 7.87 3.72 5.37
CA GLY A 136 6.52 3.95 4.90
C GLY A 136 5.91 5.20 5.53
N ILE A 137 5.22 6.01 4.72
CA ILE A 137 4.55 7.24 5.16
C ILE A 137 3.09 7.17 4.73
N TRP A 138 2.17 7.33 5.66
CA TRP A 138 0.73 7.42 5.40
C TRP A 138 0.22 8.80 5.77
N THR A 139 -0.53 9.42 4.85
CA THR A 139 -1.20 10.71 5.10
C THR A 139 -2.69 10.54 5.29
N ALA A 140 -3.28 9.54 4.64
CA ALA A 140 -4.68 9.13 4.81
C ALA A 140 -4.89 7.73 4.20
N LYS A 141 -6.11 7.21 4.31
CA LYS A 141 -6.53 6.00 3.57
C LYS A 141 -6.26 6.17 2.07
N LYS A 142 -5.69 5.14 1.44
CA LYS A 142 -5.28 5.13 0.02
C LYS A 142 -4.26 6.22 -0.36
N ARG A 143 -3.57 6.83 0.61
CA ARG A 143 -2.58 7.89 0.40
C ARG A 143 -1.30 7.58 1.18
N TYR A 144 -0.37 6.90 0.53
CA TYR A 144 0.87 6.44 1.17
C TYR A 144 2.06 6.36 0.21
N ILE A 145 3.25 6.30 0.80
CA ILE A 145 4.53 6.17 0.13
C ILE A 145 5.31 5.05 0.81
N LEU A 146 5.91 4.15 0.04
CA LEU A 146 6.80 3.09 0.53
C LEU A 146 8.13 3.14 -0.22
N ASN A 147 9.23 3.01 0.51
CA ASN A 147 10.56 2.89 -0.07
C ASN A 147 10.92 1.39 -0.21
N VAL A 148 10.58 0.81 -1.36
CA VAL A 148 10.52 -0.65 -1.55
C VAL A 148 11.86 -1.20 -2.02
N TYR A 149 12.34 -2.24 -1.36
CA TYR A 149 13.55 -2.98 -1.72
C TYR A 149 13.28 -4.31 -2.41
N ASP A 150 12.18 -4.98 -2.06
CA ASP A 150 11.74 -6.22 -2.68
C ASP A 150 10.25 -6.10 -3.00
N SER A 151 9.88 -6.40 -4.25
CA SER A 151 8.49 -6.46 -4.70
C SER A 151 8.25 -7.79 -5.38
N GLU A 152 7.38 -8.62 -4.81
CA GLU A 152 7.01 -9.94 -5.32
C GLU A 152 8.23 -10.86 -5.61
N GLY A 153 9.29 -10.74 -4.81
CA GLY A 153 10.54 -11.50 -4.98
C GLY A 153 11.56 -10.85 -5.91
N VAL A 154 11.24 -9.69 -6.52
CA VAL A 154 12.18 -8.90 -7.32
C VAL A 154 12.92 -7.93 -6.40
N LYS A 155 14.19 -8.25 -6.11
CA LYS A 155 15.09 -7.42 -5.32
C LYS A 155 15.68 -6.28 -6.16
N TYR A 156 15.55 -5.06 -5.68
CA TYR A 156 16.14 -3.89 -6.30
C TYR A 156 17.54 -3.59 -5.74
N LYS A 157 18.44 -3.07 -6.59
CA LYS A 157 19.75 -2.57 -6.17
C LYS A 157 19.63 -1.29 -5.37
N GLU A 158 18.79 -0.38 -5.85
CA GLU A 158 18.39 0.85 -5.18
C GLU A 158 16.88 0.80 -4.93
N PRO A 159 16.40 1.26 -3.77
CA PRO A 159 15.01 1.15 -3.44
C PRO A 159 14.14 1.98 -4.39
N LYS A 160 12.96 1.46 -4.69
CA LYS A 160 11.98 2.10 -5.59
C LYS A 160 10.81 2.64 -4.77
N LEU A 161 10.49 3.91 -5.00
CA LEU A 161 9.32 4.53 -4.39
C LEU A 161 8.03 3.97 -4.98
N LYS A 162 7.22 3.31 -4.14
CA LYS A 162 5.83 2.94 -4.44
C LYS A 162 4.93 4.01 -3.82
N ILE A 163 4.35 4.86 -4.67
CA ILE A 163 3.53 6.00 -4.28
C ILE A 163 2.08 5.74 -4.68
N MET A 164 1.16 5.86 -3.73
CA MET A 164 -0.27 5.63 -3.95
C MET A 164 -1.09 6.83 -3.49
N GLY A 165 -1.94 7.34 -4.39
CA GLY A 165 -2.94 8.37 -4.11
C GLY A 165 -2.43 9.80 -3.84
N ILE A 166 -1.11 9.99 -3.69
CA ILE A 166 -0.44 11.29 -3.58
C ILE A 166 -0.51 12.05 -4.91
N GLU A 167 -0.45 13.38 -4.85
CA GLU A 167 -0.59 14.30 -5.99
C GLU A 167 0.39 13.99 -7.13
N SER A 168 1.56 13.41 -6.84
CA SER A 168 2.58 13.02 -7.82
C SER A 168 2.15 11.90 -8.78
N VAL A 169 1.06 11.19 -8.49
CA VAL A 169 0.50 10.14 -9.36
C VAL A 169 -0.89 10.47 -9.90
N ARG A 170 -1.42 11.66 -9.59
CA ARG A 170 -2.73 12.10 -10.08
C ARG A 170 -2.60 12.81 -11.41
N SER A 171 -3.30 12.33 -12.44
CA SER A 171 -3.29 12.96 -13.77
C SER A 171 -3.73 14.41 -13.76
N SER A 172 -4.61 14.79 -12.81
CA SER A 172 -5.09 16.17 -12.66
C SER A 172 -4.04 17.16 -12.16
N THR A 173 -2.92 16.69 -11.62
CA THR A 173 -1.83 17.56 -11.15
C THR A 173 -0.95 17.94 -12.34
N PRO A 174 -0.52 19.22 -12.50
CA PRO A 174 0.38 19.62 -13.59
C PRO A 174 1.66 18.77 -13.63
N GLU A 175 2.17 18.48 -14.82
CA GLU A 175 3.29 17.54 -15.01
C GLU A 175 4.53 17.93 -14.22
N TRP A 176 4.94 19.20 -14.33
CA TRP A 176 6.08 19.72 -13.59
C TRP A 176 5.92 19.54 -12.09
N CYS A 177 4.72 19.82 -11.55
CA CYS A 177 4.44 19.63 -10.12
C CYS A 177 4.50 18.15 -9.72
N ARG A 178 4.00 17.22 -10.56
CA ARG A 178 4.04 15.78 -10.25
C ARG A 178 5.48 15.30 -10.10
N ASP A 179 6.34 15.69 -11.02
CA ASP A 179 7.73 15.25 -11.04
C ASP A 179 8.50 15.84 -9.88
N LYS A 180 8.32 17.14 -9.57
CA LYS A 180 8.97 17.77 -8.43
C LYS A 180 8.48 17.27 -7.08
N ILE A 181 7.20 16.93 -6.95
CA ILE A 181 6.69 16.25 -5.74
C ILE A 181 7.32 14.86 -5.62
N ARG A 182 7.46 14.11 -6.73
CA ARG A 182 8.11 12.78 -6.70
C ARG A 182 9.58 12.87 -6.30
N GLU A 183 10.31 13.84 -6.85
CA GLU A 183 11.70 14.14 -6.46
C GLU A 183 11.78 14.50 -4.97
N LEU A 184 10.94 15.42 -4.50
CA LEU A 184 10.91 15.86 -3.10
C LEU A 184 10.63 14.71 -2.14
N ILE A 185 9.73 13.80 -2.50
CA ILE A 185 9.47 12.58 -1.72
C ILE A 185 10.75 11.73 -1.60
N GLY A 186 11.53 11.62 -2.68
CA GLY A 186 12.83 10.95 -2.65
C GLY A 186 13.82 11.63 -1.70
N VAL A 187 13.83 12.96 -1.67
CA VAL A 187 14.65 13.76 -0.73
C VAL A 187 14.19 13.50 0.71
N ILE A 188 12.89 13.67 1.01
CA ILE A 188 12.30 13.44 2.34
C ILE A 188 12.65 12.07 2.91
N ILE A 189 12.67 11.03 2.08
CA ILE A 189 12.92 9.66 2.51
C ILE A 189 14.40 9.41 2.80
N ASN A 190 15.31 10.11 2.11
CA ASN A 190 16.73 9.77 2.10
C ASN A 190 17.65 10.82 2.72
N THR A 191 17.16 12.03 3.00
CA THR A 191 17.96 13.15 3.51
C THR A 191 17.37 13.78 4.78
N ASP A 192 17.99 14.85 5.25
CA ASP A 192 17.55 15.63 6.41
C ASP A 192 16.57 16.77 6.05
N GLU A 193 15.99 17.38 7.08
CA GLU A 193 15.02 18.47 6.98
C GLU A 193 15.58 19.73 6.29
N ALA A 194 16.84 20.09 6.53
CA ALA A 194 17.43 21.29 5.92
C ALA A 194 17.56 21.12 4.39
N THR A 195 17.97 19.93 3.93
CA THR A 195 18.02 19.59 2.51
C THR A 195 16.63 19.62 1.85
N VAL A 196 15.60 19.12 2.55
CA VAL A 196 14.20 19.21 2.10
C VAL A 196 13.76 20.66 1.96
N MET A 197 14.01 21.48 2.98
CA MET A 197 13.63 22.90 2.98
C MET A 197 14.32 23.68 1.86
N GLN A 198 15.60 23.42 1.62
CA GLN A 198 16.35 24.01 0.51
C GLN A 198 15.74 23.65 -0.84
N SER A 199 15.40 22.37 -1.04
CA SER A 199 14.73 21.90 -2.27
C SER A 199 13.40 22.60 -2.52
N ILE A 200 12.61 22.83 -1.46
CA ILE A 200 11.32 23.56 -1.54
C ILE A 200 11.53 25.01 -2.01
N LEU A 201 12.54 25.70 -1.46
CA LEU A 201 12.86 27.08 -1.84
C LEU A 201 13.27 27.17 -3.32
N GLU A 202 14.13 26.27 -3.77
CA GLU A 202 14.56 26.21 -5.18
C GLU A 202 13.39 25.90 -6.12
N TYR A 203 12.50 24.99 -5.72
CA TYR A 203 11.31 24.67 -6.51
C TYR A 203 10.37 25.86 -6.59
N ARG A 204 10.21 26.63 -5.52
CA ARG A 204 9.38 27.84 -5.51
C ARG A 204 9.89 28.89 -6.49
N GLU A 205 11.20 29.14 -6.49
CA GLU A 205 11.83 30.08 -7.43
C GLU A 205 11.62 29.61 -8.88
N LYS A 206 11.97 28.35 -9.18
CA LYS A 206 11.78 27.77 -10.52
C LYS A 206 10.33 27.82 -10.98
N PHE A 207 9.38 27.51 -10.08
CA PHE A 207 7.96 27.50 -10.39
C PHE A 207 7.46 28.86 -10.89
N THR A 208 7.92 29.97 -10.28
CA THR A 208 7.51 31.32 -10.69
C THR A 208 8.03 31.72 -12.07
N ALA A 209 9.05 31.04 -12.59
CA ALA A 209 9.62 31.29 -13.92
C ALA A 209 9.01 30.41 -15.02
N LEU A 210 8.14 29.45 -14.68
CA LEU A 210 7.53 28.54 -15.65
C LEU A 210 6.43 29.21 -16.45
N SER A 211 6.22 28.72 -17.68
CA SER A 211 5.10 29.13 -18.51
C SER A 211 3.78 28.52 -18.03
N PHE A 212 2.67 29.17 -18.36
CA PHE A 212 1.33 28.77 -17.92
C PHE A 212 0.99 27.31 -18.29
N ASP A 213 1.35 26.87 -19.50
CA ASP A 213 1.08 25.52 -20.00
C ASP A 213 1.75 24.41 -19.17
N GLN A 214 2.87 24.71 -18.51
CA GLN A 214 3.60 23.75 -17.67
C GLN A 214 2.97 23.58 -16.28
N ILE A 215 2.21 24.58 -15.83
CA ILE A 215 1.63 24.64 -14.48
C ILE A 215 0.10 24.63 -14.47
N ALA A 216 -0.53 24.59 -15.65
CA ALA A 216 -1.98 24.51 -15.80
C ALA A 216 -2.51 23.14 -15.38
N PHE A 217 -3.69 23.13 -14.74
CA PHE A 217 -4.36 21.90 -14.34
C PHE A 217 -5.01 21.22 -15.56
N PRO A 218 -4.62 19.99 -15.93
CA PRO A 218 -5.33 19.24 -16.96
C PRO A 218 -6.63 18.68 -16.36
N ARG A 219 -7.75 19.36 -16.60
CA ARG A 219 -9.09 18.95 -16.13
C ARG A 219 -9.99 18.61 -17.30
N SER A 220 -10.69 17.49 -17.21
CA SER A 220 -11.77 17.16 -18.13
C SER A 220 -12.98 18.05 -17.86
N VAL A 221 -13.50 18.70 -18.89
CA VAL A 221 -14.67 19.58 -18.80
C VAL A 221 -15.91 18.82 -19.28
N HIS A 222 -16.98 18.82 -18.48
CA HIS A 222 -18.24 18.16 -18.80
C HIS A 222 -19.42 19.09 -18.54
N GLY A 223 -20.45 19.01 -19.39
CA GLY A 223 -21.71 19.74 -19.18
C GLY A 223 -21.59 21.25 -19.35
N ILE A 224 -20.73 21.74 -20.24
CA ILE A 224 -20.53 23.18 -20.50
C ILE A 224 -21.87 23.87 -20.74
N GLU A 225 -22.72 23.31 -21.61
CA GLU A 225 -24.03 23.85 -21.97
C GLU A 225 -24.96 24.06 -20.77
N LYS A 226 -24.84 23.23 -19.73
CA LYS A 226 -25.64 23.36 -18.50
C LYS A 226 -25.24 24.60 -17.68
N TYR A 227 -23.99 25.04 -17.78
CA TYR A 227 -23.42 26.11 -16.95
C TYR A 227 -23.05 27.36 -17.75
N SER A 228 -23.19 27.34 -19.07
CA SER A 228 -23.15 28.52 -19.93
C SER A 228 -24.53 29.18 -19.91
N SER A 229 -24.74 30.02 -18.89
CA SER A 229 -25.86 30.97 -18.80
C SER A 229 -25.37 32.37 -19.16
#